data_AF-A0A0F9IRI0-F1
#
_entry.id   AF-A0A0F9IRI0-F1
#
_cell.length_a   1.000
_cell.length_b   1.000
_cell.length_c   1.000
_cell.angle_alpha   90.00
_cell.angle_beta   90.00
_cell.angle_gamma   90.00
#
_symmetry.space_group_name_H-M   'P 1'
#
loop_
_entity.id
_entity.type
_entity.pdbx_description
1 polymer ?
#
loop_
_entity_poly.entity_id
_entity_poly.type
_entity_poly.pdbx_seq_one_letter_code
_entity_poly.pdbx_strand_id
1 'polypeptide(L)'
;MIRSLKDNLDKLMMSVSARSLFSKPPIIYFGPGINSCPSCGSVLQVEKTRIKKVVTLDIGAFKAHETILCCKECENNASYGSEQLLKLKPFRATFGYDVLVYVGKATFLRCRSDKEIKMELEQKHIVISVREISYLAKKFIVYLALAHRQSGKKIKSLMKQRGGYILHLDATCEGG
;
A
#
# COMPACT_ATOMS: atom_id res chain seq x y z
N MET A 1 19.56 -0.61 -25.85
CA MET A 1 19.65 -2.03 -25.46
C MET A 1 19.05 -2.31 -24.08
N ILE A 2 19.48 -1.61 -23.01
CA ILE A 2 18.94 -1.81 -21.64
C ILE A 2 17.43 -1.52 -21.50
N ARG A 3 16.91 -0.47 -22.16
CA ARG A 3 15.46 -0.18 -22.18
C ARG A 3 14.63 -1.32 -22.76
N SER A 4 15.04 -1.84 -23.92
CA SER A 4 14.35 -2.96 -24.58
C SER A 4 14.35 -4.25 -23.74
N LEU A 5 15.43 -4.52 -22.99
CA LEU A 5 15.47 -5.66 -22.09
C LEU A 5 14.49 -5.49 -20.92
N LYS A 6 14.41 -4.28 -20.36
CA LYS A 6 13.47 -3.93 -19.30
C LYS A 6 12.02 -4.00 -19.77
N ASP A 7 11.73 -3.50 -20.97
CA ASP A 7 10.40 -3.57 -21.59
C ASP A 7 9.99 -5.02 -21.87
N ASN A 8 10.92 -5.90 -22.27
CA ASN A 8 10.65 -7.32 -22.46
C ASN A 8 10.48 -8.07 -21.14
N LEU A 9 11.24 -7.71 -20.10
CA LEU A 9 11.06 -8.26 -18.76
C LEU A 9 9.70 -7.85 -18.19
N ASP A 10 9.31 -6.58 -18.35
CA ASP A 10 8.01 -6.07 -17.93
C ASP A 10 6.87 -6.78 -18.69
N LYS A 11 7.03 -7.04 -19.99
CA LYS A 11 6.08 -7.85 -20.77
C LYS A 11 5.97 -9.29 -20.27
N LEU A 12 7.09 -9.94 -19.96
CA LEU A 12 7.12 -11.28 -19.39
C LEU A 12 6.47 -11.31 -18.01
N MET A 13 6.77 -10.36 -17.13
CA MET A 13 6.14 -10.27 -15.80
C MET A 13 4.64 -9.99 -15.90
N MET A 14 4.18 -9.20 -16.88
CA MET A 14 2.76 -9.02 -17.16
C MET A 14 2.10 -10.30 -17.68
N SER A 15 2.82 -11.10 -18.47
CA SER A 15 2.33 -12.40 -18.97
C SER A 15 2.24 -13.48 -17.87
N VAL A 16 3.01 -13.33 -16.79
CA VAL A 16 3.02 -14.21 -15.60
C VAL A 16 2.30 -13.53 -14.43
N SER A 17 1.22 -12.79 -14.71
CA SER A 17 0.42 -12.17 -13.65
C SER A 17 -0.29 -13.24 -12.81
N ALA A 18 -0.59 -12.96 -11.54
CA ALA A 18 -1.32 -13.95 -10.72
C ALA A 18 -2.68 -14.33 -11.33
N ARG A 19 -3.30 -13.46 -12.13
CA ARG A 19 -4.52 -13.78 -12.88
C ARG A 19 -4.28 -14.84 -13.97
N SER A 20 -3.11 -14.84 -14.60
CA SER A 20 -2.72 -15.88 -15.55
C SER A 20 -2.35 -17.20 -14.86
N LEU A 21 -1.77 -17.11 -13.66
CA LEU A 21 -1.31 -18.27 -12.89
C LEU A 21 -2.44 -18.96 -12.10
N PHE A 22 -3.45 -18.22 -11.67
CA PHE A 22 -4.52 -18.71 -10.83
C PHE A 22 -5.90 -18.39 -11.43
N SER A 23 -6.68 -19.44 -11.70
CA SER A 23 -8.08 -19.34 -12.18
C SER A 23 -9.02 -18.68 -11.16
N LYS A 24 -8.63 -18.68 -9.88
CA LYS A 24 -9.32 -18.01 -8.77
C LYS A 24 -8.30 -17.20 -7.97
N PRO A 25 -8.70 -16.06 -7.37
CA PRO A 25 -7.83 -15.30 -6.47
C PRO A 25 -7.22 -16.22 -5.39
N PRO A 26 -5.88 -16.28 -5.26
CA PRO A 26 -5.25 -17.17 -4.29
C PRO A 26 -5.57 -16.75 -2.85
N ILE A 27 -5.46 -17.68 -1.92
CA ILE A 27 -5.56 -17.40 -0.48
C ILE A 27 -4.14 -17.26 0.06
N ILE A 28 -3.86 -16.14 0.74
CA ILE A 28 -2.59 -15.89 1.39
C ILE A 28 -2.85 -15.76 2.89
N TYR A 29 -2.11 -16.52 3.68
CA TYR A 29 -2.26 -16.59 5.14
C TYR A 29 -1.40 -15.53 5.82
N PHE A 30 -2.01 -14.84 6.78
CA PHE A 30 -1.39 -13.79 7.57
C PHE A 30 -1.64 -14.10 9.05
N GLY A 31 -0.61 -13.92 9.86
CA GLY A 31 -0.69 -13.97 11.32
C GLY A 31 0.27 -12.96 11.94
N PRO A 32 0.17 -12.71 13.25
CA PRO A 32 1.19 -11.95 13.96
C PRO A 32 2.53 -12.68 13.94
N GLY A 33 3.63 -11.93 13.95
CA GLY A 33 4.98 -12.49 14.05
C GLY A 33 5.37 -13.00 15.45
N ILE A 34 4.41 -13.05 16.39
CA ILE A 34 4.60 -13.41 17.78
C ILE A 34 3.62 -14.50 18.21
N ASN A 35 4.09 -15.41 19.07
CA ASN A 35 3.29 -16.50 19.63
C ASN A 35 3.12 -16.41 21.15
N SER A 36 3.85 -15.50 21.80
CA SER A 36 3.81 -15.25 23.24
C SER A 36 3.50 -13.80 23.53
N CYS A 37 2.76 -13.55 24.61
CA CYS A 37 2.37 -12.22 25.02
C CYS A 37 3.61 -11.39 25.42
N PRO A 38 3.84 -10.20 24.83
CA PRO A 38 4.97 -9.34 25.21
C PRO A 38 4.89 -8.83 26.66
N SER A 39 3.72 -8.86 27.28
CA SER A 39 3.50 -8.36 28.64
C SER A 39 3.68 -9.41 29.73
N CYS A 40 3.18 -10.64 29.53
CA CYS A 40 3.20 -11.69 30.56
C CYS A 40 3.92 -13.00 30.14
N GLY A 41 4.34 -13.12 28.88
CA GLY A 41 5.01 -14.32 28.36
C GLY A 41 4.09 -15.49 28.00
N SER A 42 2.82 -15.48 28.41
CA SER A 42 1.86 -16.56 28.12
C SER A 42 1.63 -16.76 26.62
N VAL A 43 1.35 -18.01 26.23
CA VAL A 43 1.06 -18.37 24.84
C VAL A 43 -0.21 -17.66 24.37
N LEU A 44 -0.12 -16.99 23.23
CA LEU A 44 -1.24 -16.31 22.61
C LEU A 44 -2.23 -17.33 22.03
N GLN A 45 -3.52 -17.05 22.19
CA GLN A 45 -4.61 -17.89 21.71
C GLN A 45 -5.29 -17.24 20.51
N VAL A 46 -5.80 -18.05 19.59
CA VAL A 46 -6.59 -17.55 18.46
C VAL A 46 -7.84 -16.86 19.00
N GLU A 47 -7.97 -15.57 18.71
CA GLU A 47 -9.16 -14.80 19.03
C GLU A 47 -10.20 -14.97 17.92
N LYS A 48 -9.77 -14.72 16.67
CA LYS A 48 -10.62 -14.79 15.48
C LYS A 48 -9.79 -14.91 14.21
N THR A 49 -10.44 -15.38 13.17
CA THR A 49 -9.92 -15.40 11.81
C THR A 49 -10.81 -14.53 10.94
N ARG A 50 -10.20 -13.70 10.09
CA ARG A 50 -10.94 -12.87 9.13
C ARG A 50 -10.37 -13.02 7.73
N ILE A 51 -11.25 -13.09 6.74
CA ILE A 51 -10.86 -13.15 5.33
C ILE A 51 -11.27 -11.84 4.66
N LYS A 52 -10.35 -11.18 3.98
CA LYS A 52 -10.62 -9.96 3.22
C LYS A 52 -9.99 -10.02 1.84
N LYS A 53 -10.68 -9.45 0.85
CA LYS A 53 -10.08 -9.18 -0.45
C LYS A 53 -9.00 -8.11 -0.31
N VAL A 54 -7.84 -8.36 -0.90
CA VAL A 54 -6.74 -7.40 -1.03
C VAL A 54 -6.29 -7.38 -2.48
N VAL A 55 -5.91 -6.20 -2.96
CA VAL A 55 -5.45 -5.99 -4.34
C VAL A 55 -4.16 -5.19 -4.31
N THR A 56 -3.09 -5.73 -4.90
CA THR A 56 -1.76 -5.11 -5.01
C THR A 56 -1.36 -5.08 -6.49
N LEU A 57 -0.42 -4.24 -6.88
CA LEU A 57 0.12 -4.18 -8.24
C LEU A 57 0.84 -5.48 -8.61
N ASP A 58 1.62 -6.04 -7.69
CA ASP A 58 2.48 -7.20 -7.98
C ASP A 58 1.69 -8.51 -8.07
N ILE A 59 0.73 -8.72 -7.16
CA ILE A 59 -0.05 -9.97 -7.09
C ILE A 59 -1.43 -9.82 -7.75
N GLY A 60 -1.94 -8.61 -7.93
CA GLY A 60 -3.35 -8.43 -8.25
C GLY A 60 -4.24 -8.80 -7.06
N ALA A 61 -5.43 -9.35 -7.35
CA ALA A 61 -6.43 -9.66 -6.33
C ALA A 61 -6.17 -11.02 -5.65
N PHE A 62 -6.19 -11.05 -4.32
CA PHE A 62 -6.11 -12.26 -3.51
C PHE A 62 -6.99 -12.15 -2.25
N LYS A 63 -7.22 -13.28 -1.57
CA LYS A 63 -7.90 -13.36 -0.28
C LYS A 63 -6.87 -13.40 0.84
N ALA A 64 -6.76 -12.33 1.61
CA ALA A 64 -5.95 -12.29 2.83
C ALA A 64 -6.73 -13.00 3.95
N HIS A 65 -6.25 -14.17 4.36
CA HIS A 65 -6.75 -14.93 5.48
C HIS A 65 -5.92 -14.60 6.73
N GLU A 66 -6.42 -13.69 7.57
CA GLU A 66 -5.69 -13.19 8.73
C GLU A 66 -6.19 -13.83 10.02
N THR A 67 -5.29 -14.48 10.75
CA THR A 67 -5.50 -14.97 12.11
C THR A 67 -5.08 -13.87 13.09
N ILE A 68 -6.00 -13.51 13.99
CA ILE A 68 -5.76 -12.57 15.09
C ILE A 68 -5.60 -13.37 16.36
N LEU A 69 -4.53 -13.10 17.11
CA LEU A 69 -4.27 -13.72 18.40
C LEU A 69 -4.58 -12.76 19.55
N CYS A 70 -4.88 -13.28 20.72
CA CYS A 70 -5.06 -12.51 21.95
C CYS A 70 -4.38 -13.19 23.13
N CYS A 71 -4.03 -12.42 24.15
CA CYS A 71 -3.63 -12.98 25.44
C CYS A 71 -4.88 -13.14 26.32
N LYS A 72 -5.10 -14.33 26.89
CA LYS A 72 -6.20 -14.61 27.83
C LYS A 72 -5.82 -14.34 29.29
N GLU A 73 -4.53 -14.23 29.58
CA GLU A 73 -4.01 -14.03 30.94
C GLU A 73 -3.90 -12.55 31.34
N CYS A 74 -3.83 -11.63 30.37
CA CYS A 74 -3.80 -10.20 30.65
C CYS A 74 -5.19 -9.59 30.60
N GLU A 75 -5.54 -8.76 31.59
CA GLU A 75 -6.79 -7.98 31.61
C GLU A 75 -6.93 -7.04 30.40
N ASN A 76 -5.80 -6.63 29.81
CA ASN A 76 -5.75 -5.68 28.69
C ASN A 76 -6.39 -6.20 27.39
N ASN A 77 -6.80 -7.48 27.29
CA ASN A 77 -7.43 -8.08 26.11
C ASN A 77 -6.77 -7.71 24.76
N ALA A 78 -5.44 -7.54 24.79
CA ALA A 78 -4.70 -7.05 23.64
C ALA A 78 -4.79 -8.05 22.49
N SER A 79 -5.13 -7.55 21.29
CA SER A 79 -5.26 -8.33 20.07
C SER A 79 -4.10 -8.05 19.12
N TYR A 80 -3.50 -9.10 18.58
CA TYR A 80 -2.32 -9.06 17.74
C TYR A 80 -2.69 -9.56 16.34
N GLY A 81 -2.63 -8.64 15.38
CA GLY A 81 -2.84 -8.94 13.96
C GLY A 81 -1.53 -9.02 13.19
N SER A 82 -1.62 -9.21 11.88
CA SER A 82 -0.42 -9.40 11.06
C SER A 82 0.27 -8.08 10.71
N GLU A 83 1.51 -7.91 11.15
CA GLU A 83 2.36 -6.77 10.78
C GLU A 83 2.64 -6.75 9.28
N GLN A 84 2.75 -7.93 8.65
CA GLN A 84 2.97 -8.04 7.21
C GLN A 84 1.76 -7.50 6.44
N LEU A 85 0.54 -7.84 6.85
CA LEU A 85 -0.67 -7.33 6.20
C LEU A 85 -0.86 -5.83 6.42
N LEU A 86 -0.49 -5.32 7.61
CA LEU A 86 -0.50 -3.88 7.91
C LEU A 86 0.51 -3.09 7.06
N LYS A 87 1.66 -3.68 6.72
CA LYS A 87 2.64 -3.07 5.81
C LYS A 87 2.17 -3.09 4.35
N LEU A 88 1.31 -4.03 3.98
CA LEU A 88 0.86 -4.19 2.60
C LEU A 88 -0.24 -3.20 2.22
N LYS A 89 -1.16 -2.89 3.14
CA LYS A 89 -2.31 -2.04 2.86
C LYS A 89 -2.76 -1.18 4.04
N PRO A 90 -3.44 -0.04 3.78
CA PRO A 90 -4.07 0.72 4.84
C PRO A 90 -5.12 -0.09 5.61
N PHE A 91 -5.34 0.28 6.88
CA PHE A 91 -6.36 -0.34 7.71
C PHE A 91 -7.73 -0.34 7.02
N ARG A 92 -8.37 -1.51 6.99
CA ARG A 92 -9.68 -1.77 6.35
C ARG A 92 -9.77 -1.44 4.85
N ALA A 93 -8.67 -1.16 4.15
CA ALA A 93 -8.69 -0.93 2.69
C ALA A 93 -8.73 -2.23 1.88
N THR A 94 -9.17 -2.15 0.63
CA THR A 94 -9.05 -3.24 -0.36
C THR A 94 -7.73 -3.15 -1.12
N PHE A 95 -7.35 -1.95 -1.52
CA PHE A 95 -6.13 -1.71 -2.30
C PHE A 95 -4.90 -1.50 -1.42
N GLY A 96 -3.77 -2.05 -1.86
CA GLY A 96 -2.46 -1.91 -1.23
C GLY A 96 -1.91 -0.48 -1.31
N TYR A 97 -0.87 -0.24 -0.53
CA TYR A 97 -0.15 1.05 -0.57
C TYR A 97 0.48 1.31 -1.94
N ASP A 98 0.91 0.26 -2.63
CA ASP A 98 1.45 0.32 -3.99
C ASP A 98 0.44 0.86 -5.01
N VAL A 99 -0.80 0.36 -5.01
CA VAL A 99 -1.88 0.87 -5.88
C VAL A 99 -2.24 2.30 -5.49
N LEU A 100 -2.34 2.60 -4.19
CA LEU A 100 -2.59 3.95 -3.68
C LEU A 100 -1.53 4.96 -4.18
N VAL A 101 -0.25 4.59 -4.08
CA VAL A 101 0.88 5.42 -4.53
C VAL A 101 0.88 5.55 -6.05
N TYR A 102 0.55 4.48 -6.78
CA TYR A 102 0.44 4.53 -8.24
C TYR A 102 -0.61 5.54 -8.69
N VAL A 103 -1.82 5.45 -8.13
CA VAL A 103 -2.91 6.40 -8.42
C VAL A 103 -2.48 7.82 -8.09
N GLY A 104 -1.94 8.05 -6.89
CA GLY A 104 -1.48 9.37 -6.46
C GLY A 104 -0.45 9.99 -7.40
N LYS A 105 0.58 9.22 -7.78
CA LYS A 105 1.59 9.69 -8.74
C LYS A 105 1.00 9.93 -10.13
N ALA A 106 0.08 9.08 -10.59
CA ALA A 106 -0.57 9.26 -11.88
C ALA A 106 -1.39 10.56 -11.92
N THR A 107 -2.15 10.84 -10.87
CA THR A 107 -2.96 12.06 -10.74
C THR A 107 -2.10 13.31 -10.62
N PHE A 108 -1.19 13.36 -9.64
CA PHE A 108 -0.52 14.62 -9.26
C PHE A 108 0.81 14.88 -9.98
N LEU A 109 1.50 13.84 -10.46
CA LEU A 109 2.80 14.01 -11.15
C LEU A 109 2.68 13.83 -12.66
N ARG A 110 1.75 12.99 -13.12
CA ARG A 110 1.56 12.70 -14.55
C ARG A 110 0.29 13.34 -15.13
N CYS A 111 -0.47 14.08 -14.33
CA CYS A 111 -1.70 14.78 -14.73
C CYS A 111 -2.71 13.88 -15.47
N ARG A 112 -2.79 12.60 -15.10
CA ARG A 112 -3.70 11.63 -15.72
C ARG A 112 -5.10 11.79 -15.15
N SER A 113 -6.10 11.73 -16.04
CA SER A 113 -7.51 11.62 -15.66
C SER A 113 -7.84 10.26 -15.05
N ASP A 114 -8.89 10.19 -14.24
CA ASP A 114 -9.29 8.92 -13.60
C ASP A 114 -9.63 7.81 -14.63
N LYS A 115 -10.09 8.18 -15.83
CA LYS A 115 -10.36 7.23 -16.92
C LYS A 115 -9.06 6.66 -17.50
N GLU A 116 -8.04 7.50 -17.71
CA GLU A 116 -6.72 7.03 -18.13
C GLU A 116 -6.10 6.12 -17.09
N ILE A 117 -6.17 6.50 -15.81
CA ILE A 117 -5.65 5.70 -14.70
C ILE A 117 -6.36 4.34 -14.64
N LYS A 118 -7.68 4.30 -14.86
CA LYS A 118 -8.43 3.04 -14.95
C LYS A 118 -7.88 2.14 -16.04
N MET A 119 -7.65 2.67 -17.25
CA MET A 119 -7.09 1.90 -18.37
C MET A 119 -5.67 1.39 -18.06
N GLU A 120 -4.81 2.24 -17.48
CA GLU A 120 -3.46 1.85 -17.05
C GLU A 120 -3.49 0.70 -16.02
N LEU A 121 -4.42 0.75 -15.06
CA LEU A 121 -4.57 -0.27 -14.03
C LEU A 121 -5.20 -1.56 -14.58
N GLU A 122 -6.10 -1.48 -15.56
CA GLU A 122 -6.67 -2.64 -16.25
C GLU A 122 -5.60 -3.41 -17.04
N GLN A 123 -4.66 -2.71 -17.69
CA GLN A 123 -3.49 -3.31 -18.33
C GLN A 123 -2.59 -4.05 -17.34
N LYS A 124 -2.61 -3.64 -16.05
CA LYS A 124 -1.93 -4.30 -14.94
C LYS A 124 -2.81 -5.33 -14.23
N HIS A 125 -3.94 -5.70 -14.83
CA HIS A 125 -4.93 -6.63 -14.27
C HIS A 125 -5.56 -6.20 -12.94
N ILE A 126 -5.55 -4.90 -12.64
CA ILE A 126 -6.17 -4.30 -11.47
C ILE A 126 -7.54 -3.72 -11.85
N VAL A 127 -8.59 -4.44 -11.46
CA VAL A 127 -9.97 -3.98 -11.66
C VAL A 127 -10.35 -3.00 -10.55
N ILE A 128 -10.60 -1.75 -10.94
CA ILE A 128 -10.93 -0.65 -10.04
C ILE A 128 -11.95 0.29 -10.70
N SER A 129 -12.82 0.89 -9.89
CA SER A 129 -13.80 1.87 -10.40
C SER A 129 -13.19 3.27 -10.46
N VAL A 130 -13.70 4.12 -11.35
CA VAL A 130 -13.33 5.55 -11.43
C VAL A 130 -13.51 6.25 -10.07
N ARG A 131 -14.62 5.98 -9.37
CA ARG A 131 -14.89 6.54 -8.04
C ARG A 131 -13.83 6.14 -7.02
N GLU A 132 -13.39 4.89 -7.04
CA GLU A 132 -12.34 4.41 -6.15
C GLU A 132 -10.99 5.06 -6.49
N ILE A 133 -10.69 5.29 -7.78
CA ILE A 133 -9.50 6.04 -8.20
C ILE A 133 -9.53 7.46 -7.61
N SER A 134 -10.62 8.20 -7.77
CA SER A 134 -10.74 9.56 -7.18
C SER A 134 -10.58 9.53 -5.66
N TYR A 135 -11.10 8.50 -4.99
CA TYR A 135 -10.95 8.30 -3.55
C TYR A 135 -9.49 8.03 -3.16
N LEU A 136 -8.80 7.14 -3.88
CA LEU A 136 -7.39 6.83 -3.64
C LEU A 136 -6.49 8.05 -3.89
N ALA A 137 -6.77 8.88 -4.90
CA ALA A 137 -6.02 10.12 -5.13
C ALA A 137 -6.12 11.07 -3.93
N LYS A 138 -7.33 11.31 -3.40
CA LYS A 138 -7.54 12.12 -2.19
C LYS A 138 -6.86 11.50 -0.96
N LYS A 139 -6.95 10.18 -0.81
CA LYS A 139 -6.30 9.47 0.29
C LYS A 139 -4.78 9.57 0.23
N PHE A 140 -4.21 9.53 -0.98
CA PHE A 140 -2.78 9.64 -1.21
C PHE A 140 -2.24 10.98 -0.72
N ILE A 141 -2.88 12.11 -1.08
CA ILE A 141 -2.37 13.43 -0.67
C ILE A 141 -2.42 13.61 0.85
N VAL A 142 -3.47 13.10 1.51
CA VAL A 142 -3.57 13.08 2.98
C VAL A 142 -2.44 12.25 3.60
N TYR A 143 -2.22 11.03 3.08
CA TYR A 143 -1.18 10.15 3.60
C TYR A 143 0.22 10.71 3.36
N LEU A 144 0.45 11.33 2.21
CA LEU A 144 1.70 12.00 1.89
C LEU A 144 1.96 13.15 2.86
N ALA A 145 0.97 13.99 3.13
CA ALA A 145 1.08 15.09 4.08
C ALA A 145 1.40 14.59 5.51
N LEU A 146 0.73 13.53 5.96
CA LEU A 146 0.99 12.91 7.26
C LEU A 146 2.41 12.33 7.35
N ALA A 147 2.81 11.54 6.34
CA ALA A 147 4.14 10.96 6.28
C ALA A 147 5.23 12.04 6.22
N HIS A 148 5.00 13.12 5.47
CA HIS A 148 5.90 14.26 5.38
C HIS A 148 6.04 14.97 6.73
N ARG A 149 4.93 15.24 7.43
CA ARG A 149 4.93 15.84 8.78
C ARG A 149 5.67 14.97 9.79
N GLN A 150 5.39 13.67 9.82
CA GLN A 150 6.07 12.72 10.72
C GLN A 150 7.57 12.61 10.42
N SER A 151 7.94 12.71 9.14
CA SER A 151 9.34 12.66 8.69
C SER A 151 10.07 14.00 8.82
N GLY A 152 9.39 15.08 9.21
CA GLY A 152 9.93 16.44 9.17
C GLY A 152 11.27 16.62 9.91
N LYS A 153 11.44 16.00 11.09
CA LYS A 153 12.72 16.03 11.83
C LYS A 153 13.85 15.36 11.04
N LYS A 154 13.57 14.18 10.47
CA LYS A 154 14.54 13.41 9.67
C LYS A 154 14.92 14.16 8.39
N ILE A 155 13.94 14.74 7.71
CA ILE A 155 14.14 15.55 6.50
C ILE A 155 15.01 16.77 6.82
N LYS A 156 14.69 17.52 7.89
CA LYS A 156 15.49 18.67 8.35
C LYS A 156 16.93 18.27 8.68
N SER A 157 17.12 17.16 9.38
CA SER A 157 18.45 16.64 9.71
C SER A 157 19.26 16.30 8.46
N LEU A 158 18.66 15.60 7.49
CA LEU A 158 19.29 15.28 6.21
C LEU A 158 19.63 16.53 5.39
N MET A 159 18.75 17.53 5.36
CA MET A 159 19.02 18.81 4.69
C MET A 159 20.21 19.53 5.36
N LYS A 160 20.24 19.60 6.70
CA LYS A 160 21.35 20.22 7.43
C LYS A 160 22.69 19.52 7.18
N GLN A 161 22.70 18.18 7.16
CA GLN A 161 23.90 17.38 6.85
C GLN A 161 24.42 17.62 5.42
N ARG A 162 23.56 18.09 4.50
CA ARG A 162 23.92 18.38 3.11
C ARG A 162 24.15 19.87 2.83
N GLY A 163 24.39 20.67 3.88
CA GLY A 163 24.68 22.10 3.74
C GLY A 163 23.45 23.02 3.73
N GLY A 164 22.27 22.50 4.07
CA GLY A 164 21.01 23.24 4.05
C GLY A 164 20.26 23.12 2.73
N TYR A 165 19.37 24.08 2.45
CA TYR A 165 18.67 24.18 1.18
C TYR A 165 18.54 25.65 0.78
N ILE A 166 18.60 25.94 -0.52
CA ILE A 166 18.30 27.24 -1.09
C ILE A 166 16.80 27.24 -1.42
N LEU A 167 16.04 28.16 -0.83
CA LEU A 167 14.62 28.31 -1.08
C LEU A 167 14.41 29.41 -2.12
N HIS A 168 14.12 29.01 -3.35
CA HIS A 168 13.60 29.94 -4.36
C HIS A 168 12.07 29.83 -4.35
N LEU A 169 11.39 30.92 -4.01
CA LEU A 169 9.93 31.02 -4.07
C LEU A 169 9.57 31.69 -5.38
N ASP A 170 8.93 30.93 -6.27
CA ASP A 170 8.35 31.45 -7.50
C ASP A 170 6.83 31.33 -7.41
N ALA A 171 6.12 32.41 -7.77
CA ALA A 171 4.68 32.47 -7.69
C ALA A 171 4.09 32.32 -9.10
N THR A 172 3.33 31.25 -9.32
CA THR A 172 2.52 31.10 -10.52
C THR A 172 1.17 31.78 -10.28
N CYS A 173 0.92 32.91 -10.92
CA CYS A 173 -0.41 33.51 -10.95
C CYS A 173 -1.33 32.70 -11.87
N GLU A 174 -2.35 32.04 -11.32
CA GLU A 174 -3.55 31.71 -12.11
C GLU A 174 -4.41 32.98 -12.16
N GLY A 175 -4.49 33.60 -13.33
CA GLY A 175 -5.36 34.76 -13.53
C GLY A 175 -6.81 34.31 -13.71
N GLY A 176 -7.68 34.68 -12.76
CA GLY A 176 -9.14 34.71 -12.93
C GLY A 176 -9.89 33.42 -12.64
#